data_AF-A6L0B8-F1
#
_entry.id   AF-A6L0B8-F1
#
_cell.length_a   1.000
_cell.length_b   1.000
_cell.length_c   1.000
_cell.angle_alpha   90.00
_cell.angle_beta   90.00
_cell.angle_gamma   90.00
#
_symmetry.space_group_name_H-M   'P 1'
#
loop_
_entity.id
_entity.type
_entity.pdbx_description
1 polymer ?
#
loop_
_entity_poly.entity_id
_entity_poly.type
_entity_poly.pdbx_seq_one_letter_code
_entity_poly.pdbx_strand_id
1 'polypeptide(L)'
;MKIVRHRWSKLQTALYQIIDPNIKFQIHCVAYPMRSKTGYANDDMPRYWITIGKKIIWDYPQIFTKEELREQFYPWMGDTSDISCLIREYIDCPDWELLTHSFEDRWHLVPILIACDKRIGKRRLTLLLKQDYFTQVHWIIRKRLGTPY
;
A
#
# COMPACT_ATOMS: atom_id res chain seq x y z
N MET A 1 -19.50 -0.19 12.08
CA MET A 1 -18.82 -0.90 10.96
C MET A 1 -18.11 -2.12 11.54
N LYS A 2 -18.37 -3.34 11.08
CA LYS A 2 -17.68 -4.55 11.58
C LYS A 2 -16.29 -4.62 10.93
N ILE A 3 -15.24 -4.42 11.71
CA ILE A 3 -13.86 -4.59 11.24
C ILE A 3 -13.61 -6.08 11.03
N VAL A 4 -13.51 -6.53 9.76
CA VAL A 4 -13.16 -7.91 9.42
C VAL A 4 -11.64 -8.05 9.49
N ARG A 5 -11.13 -8.67 10.56
CA ARG A 5 -9.70 -8.96 10.70
C ARG A 5 -9.30 -10.13 9.79
N HIS A 6 -8.75 -9.83 8.62
CA HIS A 6 -8.15 -10.85 7.77
C HIS A 6 -6.78 -11.29 8.31
N ARG A 7 -6.47 -12.59 8.26
CA ARG A 7 -5.12 -13.08 8.60
C ARG A 7 -4.12 -12.50 7.59
N TRP A 8 -3.14 -11.74 8.08
CA TRP A 8 -2.10 -11.08 7.28
C TRP A 8 -1.49 -11.99 6.20
N SER A 9 -1.13 -13.24 6.55
CA SER A 9 -0.54 -14.19 5.60
C SER A 9 -1.45 -14.52 4.41
N LYS A 10 -2.78 -14.60 4.62
CA LYS A 10 -3.75 -14.83 3.54
C LYS A 10 -3.89 -13.59 2.66
N LEU A 11 -3.94 -12.41 3.26
CA LEU A 11 -4.00 -11.14 2.53
C LEU A 11 -2.75 -10.94 1.66
N GLN A 12 -1.57 -11.15 2.24
CA GLN A 12 -0.29 -11.07 1.56
C GLN A 12 -0.20 -12.07 0.39
N THR A 13 -0.62 -13.31 0.61
CA THR A 13 -0.65 -14.33 -0.45
C THR A 13 -1.57 -13.92 -1.59
N ALA A 14 -2.77 -13.44 -1.29
CA ALA A 14 -3.72 -12.98 -2.30
C ALA A 14 -3.18 -11.76 -3.07
N LEU A 15 -2.51 -10.83 -2.39
CA LEU A 15 -1.86 -9.69 -3.05
C LEU A 15 -0.77 -10.17 -4.03
N TYR A 16 0.11 -11.07 -3.62
CA TYR A 16 1.15 -11.59 -4.50
C TYR A 16 0.62 -12.35 -5.73
N GLN A 17 -0.61 -12.86 -5.69
CA GLN A 17 -1.23 -13.46 -6.87
C GLN A 17 -1.52 -12.45 -7.98
N ILE A 18 -1.75 -11.18 -7.65
CA ILE A 18 -2.05 -10.13 -8.65
C ILE A 18 -0.83 -9.26 -8.99
N ILE A 19 0.22 -9.27 -8.19
CA ILE A 19 1.43 -8.48 -8.44
C ILE A 19 2.29 -9.13 -9.54
N ASP A 20 2.91 -8.30 -10.39
CA ASP A 20 3.87 -8.72 -11.41
C ASP A 20 5.12 -9.34 -10.74
N PRO A 21 5.43 -10.63 -10.96
CA PRO A 21 6.55 -11.28 -10.28
C PRO A 21 7.92 -10.67 -10.65
N ASN A 22 8.02 -9.98 -11.79
CA ASN A 22 9.30 -9.44 -12.28
C ASN A 22 9.71 -8.13 -11.58
N ILE A 23 8.78 -7.44 -10.91
CA ILE A 23 9.11 -6.15 -10.30
C ILE A 23 9.88 -6.28 -8.99
N LYS A 24 9.95 -7.49 -8.41
CA LYS A 24 10.58 -7.79 -7.11
C LYS A 24 9.91 -7.04 -5.94
N PHE A 25 8.58 -7.02 -5.94
CA PHE A 25 7.76 -6.41 -4.90
C PHE A 25 7.73 -7.27 -3.64
N GLN A 26 7.87 -6.63 -2.48
CA GLN A 26 7.57 -7.25 -1.19
C GLN A 26 6.78 -6.27 -0.33
N ILE A 27 5.88 -6.79 0.49
CA ILE A 27 5.14 -6.02 1.49
C ILE A 27 5.33 -6.69 2.83
N HIS A 28 5.48 -5.88 3.86
CA HIS A 28 5.70 -6.34 5.22
C HIS A 28 4.73 -5.60 6.16
N CYS A 29 4.33 -6.29 7.21
CA CYS A 29 3.54 -5.75 8.31
C CYS A 29 4.10 -6.31 9.61
N VAL A 30 4.50 -5.44 10.54
CA VAL A 30 5.00 -5.82 11.87
C VAL A 30 4.35 -4.92 12.91
N ALA A 31 3.91 -5.53 14.01
CA ALA A 31 3.42 -4.83 15.19
C ALA A 31 4.56 -4.74 16.22
N TYR A 32 5.02 -3.53 16.53
CA TYR A 32 6.05 -3.29 17.54
C TYR A 32 5.39 -3.05 18.90
N PRO A 33 5.67 -3.86 19.93
CA PRO A 33 5.02 -3.69 21.22
C PRO A 33 5.45 -2.38 21.88
N MET A 34 4.49 -1.48 22.14
CA MET A 34 4.74 -0.33 22.99
C MET A 34 4.79 -0.81 24.44
N ARG A 35 6.01 -1.02 24.95
CA ARG A 35 6.22 -1.36 26.37
C ARG A 35 6.21 -0.10 27.23
N SER A 36 5.11 0.65 27.20
CA SER A 36 4.97 1.82 28.05
C SER A 36 4.84 1.39 29.52
N LYS A 37 5.69 1.94 30.38
CA LYS A 37 5.63 1.70 31.84
C LYS A 37 4.49 2.45 32.53
N THR A 38 3.81 3.36 31.83
CA THR A 38 2.78 4.24 32.42
C THR A 38 1.35 3.75 32.19
N GLY A 39 1.15 2.62 31.49
CA GLY A 39 -0.17 2.00 31.29
C GLY A 39 -1.09 2.69 30.28
N TYR A 40 -0.74 3.89 29.78
CA TYR A 40 -1.54 4.67 28.83
C TYR A 40 -1.30 4.31 27.34
N ALA A 41 -0.31 3.47 27.04
CA ALA A 41 0.02 3.07 25.67
C ALA A 41 0.38 1.58 25.68
N ASN A 42 -0.65 0.73 25.70
CA ASN A 42 -0.53 -0.73 25.62
C ASN A 42 -0.78 -1.27 24.20
N ASP A 43 -1.05 -0.40 23.23
CA ASP A 43 -1.30 -0.80 21.85
C ASP A 43 0.02 -0.95 21.09
N ASP A 44 0.16 -2.05 20.35
CA ASP A 44 1.31 -2.25 19.46
C ASP A 44 1.34 -1.15 18.40
N MET A 45 2.53 -0.59 18.12
CA MET A 45 2.75 0.33 17.01
C MET A 45 2.97 -0.45 15.72
N PRO A 46 2.01 -0.44 14.79
CA PRO A 46 2.15 -1.19 13.55
C PRO A 46 2.96 -0.40 12.53
N ARG A 47 3.79 -1.12 11.77
CA ARG A 47 4.52 -0.60 10.62
C ARG A 47 4.22 -1.46 9.41
N TYR A 48 3.83 -0.81 8.33
CA TYR A 48 3.84 -1.43 7.02
C TYR A 48 4.94 -0.82 6.16
N TRP A 49 5.56 -1.62 5.32
CA TRP A 49 6.42 -1.08 4.27
C TRP A 49 6.42 -1.95 3.04
N ILE A 50 6.65 -1.31 1.89
CA ILE A 50 6.77 -1.94 0.60
C ILE A 50 8.18 -1.73 0.06
N THR A 51 8.76 -2.79 -0.46
CA THR A 51 10.02 -2.74 -1.19
C THR A 51 9.83 -3.13 -2.65
N ILE A 52 10.67 -2.54 -3.51
CA ILE A 52 10.90 -3.00 -4.87
C ILE A 52 12.40 -3.27 -5.00
N GLY A 53 12.76 -4.55 -5.07
CA GLY A 53 14.15 -4.97 -4.91
C GLY A 53 14.67 -4.65 -3.51
N LYS A 54 15.67 -3.78 -3.40
CA LYS A 54 16.27 -3.36 -2.11
C LYS A 54 15.79 -1.99 -1.62
N LYS A 55 14.96 -1.29 -2.40
CA LYS A 55 14.51 0.07 -2.08
C LYS A 55 13.15 0.01 -1.38
N ILE A 56 13.04 0.63 -0.20
CA ILE A 56 11.75 0.94 0.42
C ILE A 56 11.12 2.08 -0.37
N ILE A 57 9.88 1.88 -0.82
CA ILE A 57 9.17 2.84 -1.68
C ILE A 57 7.95 3.45 -1.00
N TRP A 58 7.52 2.84 0.10
CA TRP A 58 6.41 3.27 0.93
C TRP A 58 6.59 2.65 2.31
N ASP A 59 6.39 3.44 3.36
CA ASP A 59 6.70 3.08 4.73
C ASP A 59 5.74 3.79 5.67
N TYR A 60 4.68 3.12 6.08
CA TYR A 60 3.77 3.64 7.11
C TYR A 60 4.36 3.29 8.49
N PRO A 61 4.46 4.27 9.41
CA PRO A 61 3.89 5.62 9.40
C PRO A 61 4.81 6.72 8.84
N GLN A 62 6.03 6.39 8.36
CA GLN A 62 7.01 7.37 7.88
C GLN A 62 6.59 8.16 6.63
N ILE A 63 5.49 7.76 5.97
CA ILE A 63 4.88 8.53 4.88
C ILE A 63 4.37 9.90 5.34
N PHE A 64 4.08 10.06 6.63
CA PHE A 64 3.59 11.30 7.20
C PHE A 64 4.74 12.16 7.75
N THR A 65 4.59 13.47 7.58
CA THR A 65 5.41 14.48 8.26
C THR A 65 5.18 14.45 9.77
N LYS A 66 6.10 15.05 10.52
CA LYS A 66 5.94 15.14 11.99
C LYS A 66 4.71 15.95 12.38
N GLU A 67 4.37 16.94 11.56
CA GLU A 67 3.22 17.81 11.71
C GLU A 67 1.92 17.03 11.52
N GLU A 68 1.79 16.26 10.43
CA GLU A 68 0.63 15.40 10.18
C GLU A 68 0.41 14.35 11.28
N LEU A 69 1.50 13.76 11.79
CA LEU A 69 1.44 12.82 12.92
C LEU A 69 1.04 13.46 14.25
N ARG A 70 1.23 14.78 14.42
CA ARG A 70 0.79 15.52 15.61
C ARG A 70 -0.69 15.87 15.53
N GLU A 71 -1.19 16.19 14.34
CA GLU A 71 -2.59 16.52 14.09
C GLU A 71 -3.49 15.28 14.10
N GLN A 72 -2.98 14.15 13.59
CA GLN A 72 -3.63 12.86 13.71
C GLN A 72 -3.42 12.34 15.14
N PHE A 73 -4.45 12.43 15.97
CA PHE A 73 -4.48 11.93 17.35
C PHE A 73 -4.17 10.42 17.39
N TYR A 74 -2.88 10.04 17.45
CA TYR A 74 -2.38 8.66 17.45
C TYR A 74 -2.83 7.82 16.23
N PRO A 75 -2.12 7.86 15.08
CA PRO A 75 -2.47 7.09 13.86
C PRO A 75 -2.59 5.57 14.09
N TRP A 76 -1.98 5.07 15.16
CA TRP A 76 -1.92 3.65 15.50
C TRP A 76 -3.27 3.05 15.92
N MET A 77 -4.28 3.88 16.23
CA MET A 77 -5.63 3.41 16.57
C MET A 77 -6.50 3.20 15.31
N GLY A 78 -6.29 2.07 14.62
CA GLY A 78 -7.22 1.57 13.59
C GLY A 78 -6.66 1.55 12.17
N ASP A 79 -5.75 2.45 11.82
CA ASP A 79 -5.18 2.57 10.47
C ASP A 79 -4.62 1.26 9.92
N THR A 80 -4.03 0.41 10.77
CA THR A 80 -3.52 -0.89 10.32
C THR A 80 -4.58 -1.83 9.82
N SER A 81 -5.74 -1.80 10.46
CA SER A 81 -6.87 -2.56 9.97
C SER A 81 -7.41 -1.93 8.69
N ASP A 82 -7.48 -0.60 8.62
CA ASP A 82 -8.02 0.09 7.45
C ASP A 82 -7.12 -0.06 6.22
N ILE A 83 -5.79 -0.03 6.38
CA ILE A 83 -4.82 -0.36 5.33
C ILE A 83 -5.03 -1.81 4.84
N SER A 84 -5.23 -2.76 5.77
CA SER A 84 -5.55 -4.15 5.40
C SER A 84 -6.87 -4.26 4.65
N CYS A 85 -7.89 -3.49 5.04
CA CYS A 85 -9.18 -3.41 4.36
C CYS A 85 -9.03 -2.82 2.95
N LEU A 86 -8.28 -1.73 2.79
CA LEU A 86 -7.99 -1.11 1.49
C LEU A 86 -7.27 -2.08 0.55
N ILE A 87 -6.27 -2.83 1.06
CA ILE A 87 -5.60 -3.86 0.25
C ILE A 87 -6.59 -4.96 -0.14
N ARG A 88 -7.49 -5.38 0.75
CA ARG A 88 -8.51 -6.39 0.44
C ARG A 88 -9.48 -5.90 -0.63
N GLU A 89 -10.02 -4.70 -0.47
CA GLU A 89 -10.88 -4.03 -1.44
C GLU A 89 -10.20 -3.94 -2.81
N TYR A 90 -8.93 -3.55 -2.85
CA TYR A 90 -8.15 -3.50 -4.09
C TYR A 90 -7.98 -4.87 -4.78
N ILE A 91 -7.75 -5.92 -3.99
CA ILE A 91 -7.64 -7.30 -4.54
C ILE A 91 -8.99 -7.76 -5.09
N ASP A 92 -10.08 -7.49 -4.38
CA ASP A 92 -11.44 -7.89 -4.76
C ASP A 92 -12.01 -7.06 -5.92
N CYS A 93 -11.49 -5.85 -6.15
CA CYS A 93 -11.92 -5.00 -7.25
C CYS A 93 -11.63 -5.68 -8.61
N PRO A 94 -12.64 -5.83 -9.49
CA PRO A 94 -12.45 -6.44 -10.79
C PRO A 94 -11.62 -5.56 -11.73
N ASP A 95 -10.97 -6.18 -12.72
CA ASP A 95 -10.00 -5.53 -13.59
C ASP A 95 -10.58 -4.38 -14.45
N TRP A 96 -11.84 -4.50 -14.85
CA TRP A 96 -12.58 -3.48 -15.61
C TRP A 96 -12.93 -2.24 -14.78
N GLU A 97 -13.00 -2.36 -13.45
CA GLU A 97 -13.35 -1.27 -12.54
C GLU A 97 -12.13 -0.64 -11.86
N LEU A 98 -11.00 -1.35 -11.83
CA LEU A 98 -9.82 -0.99 -11.03
C LEU A 98 -9.30 0.46 -11.20
N LEU A 99 -9.45 1.04 -12.40
CA LEU A 99 -8.98 2.42 -12.68
C LEU A 99 -10.05 3.49 -12.49
N THR A 100 -11.30 3.10 -12.29
CA THR A 100 -12.44 3.99 -12.09
C THR A 100 -13.03 3.89 -10.69
N HIS A 101 -12.68 2.84 -9.95
CA HIS A 101 -13.12 2.60 -8.58
C HIS A 101 -12.57 3.68 -7.64
N SER A 102 -13.42 4.19 -6.74
CA SER A 102 -13.07 5.22 -5.78
C SER A 102 -12.63 4.57 -4.47
N PHE A 103 -11.33 4.35 -4.34
CA PHE A 103 -10.73 3.84 -3.10
C PHE A 103 -10.54 4.98 -2.08
N GLU A 104 -10.83 4.71 -0.81
CA GLU A 104 -10.50 5.61 0.29
C GLU A 104 -9.01 5.50 0.69
N ASP A 105 -8.13 5.98 -0.20
CA ASP A 105 -6.68 5.83 -0.06
C ASP A 105 -6.01 7.03 0.63
N ARG A 106 -6.18 7.10 1.96
CA ARG A 106 -5.53 8.13 2.80
C ARG A 106 -4.01 7.97 2.91
N TRP A 107 -3.46 6.84 2.45
CA TRP A 107 -2.04 6.48 2.62
C TRP A 107 -1.25 6.48 1.30
N HIS A 108 -1.86 6.90 0.19
CA HIS A 108 -1.25 6.91 -1.14
C HIS A 108 -0.71 5.54 -1.60
N LEU A 109 -1.37 4.46 -1.18
CA LEU A 109 -1.00 3.09 -1.45
C LEU A 109 -1.50 2.60 -2.83
N VAL A 110 -2.68 3.02 -3.26
CA VAL A 110 -3.34 2.52 -4.49
C VAL A 110 -2.52 2.78 -5.76
N PRO A 111 -1.89 3.97 -5.97
CA PRO A 111 -1.01 4.19 -7.11
C PRO A 111 0.13 3.17 -7.20
N ILE A 112 0.68 2.78 -6.05
CA ILE A 112 1.76 1.79 -5.94
C ILE A 112 1.24 0.42 -6.35
N LEU A 113 0.08 0.01 -5.81
CA LEU A 113 -0.54 -1.26 -6.17
C LEU A 113 -0.83 -1.34 -7.67
N ILE A 114 -1.44 -0.30 -8.25
CA ILE A 114 -1.74 -0.21 -9.69
C ILE A 114 -0.48 -0.33 -10.54
N ALA A 115 0.59 0.37 -10.18
CA ALA A 115 1.85 0.29 -10.92
C ALA A 115 2.44 -1.13 -10.88
N CYS A 116 2.20 -1.87 -9.79
CA CYS A 116 2.72 -3.22 -9.56
C CYS A 116 1.82 -4.35 -10.09
N ASP A 117 0.55 -4.08 -10.37
CA ASP A 117 -0.48 -5.08 -10.67
C ASP A 117 -0.40 -5.62 -12.10
N LYS A 118 -0.27 -6.95 -12.24
CA LYS A 118 -0.14 -7.63 -13.52
C LYS A 118 -1.44 -7.65 -14.34
N ARG A 119 -2.59 -7.40 -13.72
CA ARG A 119 -3.89 -7.20 -14.40
C ARG A 119 -3.87 -5.92 -15.25
N ILE A 120 -3.01 -4.96 -14.91
CA ILE A 120 -2.79 -3.75 -15.70
C ILE A 120 -1.76 -4.03 -16.81
N GLY A 121 -2.27 -4.19 -18.02
CA GLY A 121 -1.45 -4.40 -19.22
C GLY A 121 -0.74 -3.13 -19.72
N LYS A 122 0.26 -3.32 -20.60
CA LYS A 122 1.13 -2.26 -21.13
C LYS A 122 0.39 -1.04 -21.69
N ARG A 123 -0.72 -1.25 -22.43
CA ARG A 123 -1.54 -0.16 -22.98
C ARG A 123 -2.08 0.76 -21.87
N ARG A 124 -2.61 0.19 -20.79
CA ARG A 124 -3.13 0.96 -19.64
C ARG A 124 -1.98 1.65 -18.90
N LEU A 125 -0.87 0.96 -18.67
CA LEU A 125 0.34 1.54 -18.07
C LEU A 125 0.83 2.80 -18.80
N THR A 126 0.86 2.79 -20.15
CA THR A 126 1.24 3.97 -20.94
C THR A 126 0.29 5.16 -20.75
N LEU A 127 -1.00 4.91 -20.51
CA LEU A 127 -1.96 5.97 -20.21
C LEU A 127 -1.74 6.57 -18.83
N LEU A 128 -1.37 5.74 -17.84
CA LEU A 128 -1.09 6.20 -16.48
C LEU A 128 0.13 7.12 -16.41
N LEU A 129 1.12 6.95 -17.30
CA LEU A 129 2.28 7.86 -17.41
C LEU A 129 1.92 9.32 -17.78
N LYS A 130 0.69 9.56 -18.23
CA LYS A 130 0.20 10.90 -18.62
C LYS A 130 -0.61 11.57 -17.50
N GLN A 131 -0.76 10.92 -16.35
CA GLN A 131 -1.62 11.36 -15.27
C GLN A 131 -0.78 11.76 -14.06
N ASP A 132 -0.96 12.99 -13.57
CA ASP A 132 -0.15 13.53 -12.48
C ASP A 132 -0.25 12.70 -11.19
N TYR A 133 -1.42 12.09 -10.94
CA TYR A 133 -1.68 11.21 -9.80
C TYR A 133 -0.73 10.00 -9.70
N PHE A 134 -0.10 9.60 -10.81
CA PHE A 134 0.82 8.46 -10.86
C PHE A 134 2.29 8.86 -10.94
N THR A 135 2.62 10.16 -10.87
CA THR A 135 3.98 10.68 -11.07
C THR A 135 5.02 10.01 -10.15
N GLN A 136 4.67 9.84 -8.89
CA GLN A 136 5.49 9.19 -7.85
C GLN A 136 5.79 7.71 -8.14
N VAL A 137 4.98 7.05 -8.98
CA VAL A 137 5.16 5.65 -9.39
C VAL A 137 5.54 5.47 -10.85
N HIS A 138 5.74 6.55 -11.62
CA HIS A 138 6.15 6.47 -13.02
C HIS A 138 7.40 5.60 -13.24
N TRP A 139 8.32 5.62 -12.28
CA TRP A 139 9.54 4.83 -12.36
C TRP A 139 9.27 3.30 -12.27
N ILE A 140 8.23 2.88 -11.55
CA ILE A 140 7.77 1.48 -11.50
C ILE A 140 7.10 1.11 -12.83
N ILE A 141 6.27 2.01 -13.35
CA ILE A 141 5.57 1.83 -14.62
C ILE A 141 6.57 1.68 -15.77
N ARG A 142 7.59 2.55 -15.86
CA ARG A 142 8.68 2.46 -16.85
C ARG A 142 9.43 1.13 -16.77
N LYS A 143 9.73 0.66 -15.55
CA LYS A 143 10.34 -0.66 -15.32
C LYS A 143 9.51 -1.79 -15.93
N ARG A 144 8.18 -1.76 -15.76
CA ARG A 144 7.27 -2.77 -16.33
C ARG A 144 7.11 -2.66 -17.84
N LEU A 145 7.23 -1.45 -18.39
CA LEU A 145 7.24 -1.23 -19.84
C LEU A 145 8.57 -1.61 -20.48
N GLY A 146 9.64 -1.80 -19.69
CA GLY A 146 11.00 -2.04 -20.19
C GLY A 146 11.63 -0.79 -20.79
N THR A 147 11.19 0.40 -20.39
CA THR A 147 11.75 1.67 -20.85
C THR A 147 12.79 2.20 -19.85
N PRO A 148 13.92 2.76 -20.32
CA PRO A 148 14.95 3.31 -19.45
C PRO A 148 14.45 4.54 -18.67
N TYR A 149 15.15 4.81 -17.57
CA TYR A 149 14.91 5.93 -16.63
C TYR A 149 15.41 7.27 -17.18
#